data_AF-A0A3D0SAS2-F1
#
_entry.id   AF-A0A3D0SAS2-F1
#
_cell.length_a   1.000
_cell.length_b   1.000
_cell.length_c   1.000
_cell.angle_alpha   90.00
_cell.angle_beta   90.00
_cell.angle_gamma   90.00
#
_symmetry.space_group_name_H-M   'P 1'
#
loop_
_entity.id
_entity.type
_entity.pdbx_description
1 polymer ?
#
loop_
_entity_poly.entity_id
_entity_poly.type
_entity_poly.pdbx_seq_one_letter_code
_entity_poly.pdbx_strand_id
1 'polypeptide(L)' 'TNGSQFFIVYDDSPLPPDYTVFGTVDEASLKPIQDLAAQGTIPGPGGMTAPAEEVTIKTISWS' A
#
# COMPACT_ATOMS: atom_id res chain seq x y z
N THR A 1 -17.13 3.66 -8.73
CA THR A 1 -16.66 4.46 -7.57
C THR A 1 -15.15 4.37 -7.48
N ASN A 2 -14.43 5.04 -8.38
CA ASN A 2 -12.98 5.19 -8.22
C ASN A 2 -12.77 6.45 -7.39
N GLY A 3 -12.58 6.27 -6.08
CA GLY A 3 -12.24 7.35 -5.14
C GLY A 3 -10.73 7.65 -5.17
N SER A 4 -10.19 8.12 -4.05
CA SER A 4 -8.76 8.44 -3.89
C SER A 4 -7.92 7.30 -3.32
N GLN A 5 -8.53 6.18 -2.92
CA GLN A 5 -7.80 5.05 -2.36
C GLN A 5 -7.06 4.27 -3.45
N PHE A 6 -5.83 3.90 -3.16
CA PHE A 6 -5.01 3.00 -3.96
C PHE A 6 -4.23 2.06 -3.04
N PHE A 7 -3.61 1.03 -3.61
CA PHE A 7 -2.73 0.11 -2.90
C PHE A 7 -1.53 -0.23 -3.77
N ILE A 8 -0.47 -0.74 -3.15
CA ILE A 8 0.74 -1.21 -3.82
C ILE A 8 0.85 -2.73 -3.60
N VAL A 9 1.03 -3.47 -4.68
CA VAL A 9 1.41 -4.89 -4.65
C VAL A 9 2.93 -4.93 -4.55
N TYR A 10 3.46 -5.42 -3.43
CA TYR A 10 4.91 -5.43 -3.14
C TYR A 10 5.53 -6.84 -3.14
N ASP A 11 4.69 -7.86 -3.32
CA ASP A 11 5.05 -9.27 -3.45
C ASP A 11 3.97 -9.97 -4.30
N ASP A 12 4.23 -11.19 -4.76
CA ASP A 12 3.32 -11.96 -5.58
C ASP A 12 1.94 -12.08 -4.93
N SER A 13 0.91 -11.55 -5.61
CA SER A 13 -0.44 -11.46 -5.07
C SER A 13 -1.49 -11.92 -6.08
N PRO A 14 -2.38 -12.86 -5.69
CA PRO A 14 -3.52 -13.25 -6.51
C PRO A 14 -4.57 -12.14 -6.47
N LEU A 15 -4.50 -11.20 -7.42
CA LEU A 15 -5.49 -10.15 -7.57
C LEU A 15 -6.62 -10.56 -8.53
N PRO A 16 -7.89 -10.34 -8.17
CA PRO A 16 -9.00 -10.30 -9.11
C PRO A 16 -8.72 -9.37 -10.30
N PRO A 17 -9.25 -9.68 -11.51
CA PRO A 17 -9.01 -8.88 -12.71
C PRO A 17 -9.67 -7.48 -12.66
N ASP A 18 -10.54 -7.23 -11.69
CA ASP A 18 -11.32 -5.99 -11.59
C ASP A 18 -10.52 -4.79 -11.03
N TYR A 19 -9.22 -4.96 -10.77
CA TYR A 19 -8.34 -3.88 -10.34
C TYR A 19 -7.66 -3.18 -11.53
N THR A 20 -7.72 -1.85 -11.55
CA THR A 20 -7.03 -1.04 -12.55
C THR A 20 -5.58 -0.79 -12.12
N VAL A 21 -4.63 -1.37 -12.84
CA VAL A 21 -3.19 -1.05 -12.69
C VAL A 21 -2.90 0.24 -13.45
N PHE A 22 -2.42 1.28 -12.76
CA PHE A 22 -2.16 2.60 -13.34
C PHE A 22 -0.72 3.09 -13.14
N GLY A 23 0.16 2.28 -12.55
CA GLY A 23 1.55 2.64 -12.31
C GLY A 23 2.37 1.47 -11.78
N THR A 24 3.68 1.68 -11.69
CA THR A 24 4.65 0.74 -11.08
C THR A 24 5.56 1.52 -10.13
N VAL A 25 6.14 0.83 -9.16
CA VAL A 25 7.19 1.37 -8.29
C VAL A 25 8.56 0.95 -8.84
N ASP A 26 9.57 1.79 -8.65
CA ASP A 26 10.93 1.39 -8.97
C ASP A 26 11.49 0.39 -7.93
N GLU A 27 12.56 -0.29 -8.29
CA GLU A 27 13.20 -1.30 -7.44
C GLU A 27 13.70 -0.71 -6.11
N ALA A 28 14.18 0.54 -6.15
CA ALA A 28 14.65 1.25 -4.95
C ALA A 28 13.53 1.49 -3.92
N SER A 29 12.29 1.62 -4.40
CA SER A 29 11.09 1.80 -3.57
C SER A 29 10.57 0.50 -2.96
N LEU A 30 10.96 -0.68 -3.46
CA LEU A 30 10.46 -1.95 -2.93
C LEU A 30 10.90 -2.20 -1.49
N LYS A 31 12.18 -1.97 -1.18
CA LYS A 31 12.72 -2.19 0.17
C LYS A 31 11.97 -1.42 1.27
N PRO A 32 11.78 -0.08 1.19
CA PRO A 32 11.06 0.64 2.23
C PRO A 32 9.59 0.19 2.35
N ILE A 33 8.94 -0.21 1.25
CA ILE A 33 7.57 -0.76 1.30
C ILE A 33 7.53 -2.09 2.06
N GLN A 34 8.49 -2.98 1.79
CA GLN A 34 8.61 -4.27 2.49
C GLN A 34 8.94 -4.08 3.98
N ASP A 35 9.83 -3.14 4.32
CA ASP A 35 10.17 -2.82 5.72
C ASP A 35 8.95 -2.28 6.49
N LEU A 36 8.05 -1.53 5.83
CA LEU A 36 6.77 -1.09 6.41
C LEU A 36 5.81 -2.27 6.58
N ALA A 37 5.67 -3.12 5.56
CA ALA A 37 4.79 -4.28 5.63
C ALA A 37 5.20 -5.27 6.73
N ALA A 38 6.50 -5.45 6.96
CA ALA A 38 7.06 -6.34 7.98
C ALA A 38 6.73 -5.92 9.42
N GLN A 39 6.36 -4.65 9.66
CA GLN A 39 5.92 -4.16 10.96
C GLN A 39 4.53 -4.71 11.34
N GLY A 40 3.78 -5.20 10.36
CA GLY A 40 2.49 -5.85 10.56
C GLY A 40 1.36 -4.86 10.85
N THR A 41 0.22 -5.42 11.25
CA THR A 41 -1.00 -4.68 11.50
C THR A 41 -1.61 -5.02 12.85
N ILE A 42 -2.40 -4.10 13.38
CA ILE A 42 -3.18 -4.24 14.60
C ILE A 42 -4.68 -4.24 14.27
N PRO A 43 -5.55 -4.79 15.16
CA PRO A 43 -6.99 -4.69 14.97
C PRO A 43 -7.46 -3.24 14.88
N GLY A 44 -8.27 -2.96 13.86
CA GLY A 44 -8.94 -1.69 13.62
C GLY A 44 -10.46 -1.77 13.79
N PRO A 45 -11.18 -0.66 13.55
CA PRO A 45 -12.63 -0.63 13.64
C PRO A 45 -13.29 -1.57 12.62
N GLY A 46 -14.42 -2.17 12.98
CA GLY A 46 -15.25 -2.92 12.02
C GLY A 46 -14.60 -4.18 11.43
N GLY A 47 -13.62 -4.78 12.13
CA GLY A 47 -12.89 -5.97 11.64
C GLY A 47 -11.82 -5.66 10.60
N MET A 48 -11.52 -4.38 10.36
CA MET A 48 -10.38 -3.96 9.57
C MET A 48 -9.08 -4.10 10.37
N THR A 49 -7.95 -3.96 9.70
CA THR A 49 -6.64 -3.86 10.34
C THR A 49 -6.04 -2.49 10.07
N ALA A 50 -5.35 -1.91 11.05
CA ALA A 50 -4.57 -0.68 10.91
C ALA A 50 -3.06 -1.00 10.94
N PRO A 51 -2.19 -0.15 10.37
CA PRO A 51 -0.75 -0.29 10.55
C PRO A 51 -0.36 -0.37 12.02
N ALA A 52 0.62 -1.22 12.37
CA ALA A 52 1.13 -1.29 13.74
C ALA A 52 1.87 0.00 14.16
N GLU A 53 2.49 0.69 13.19
CA GLU A 53 3.12 2.00 13.33
C GLU A 53 2.48 2.97 12.33
N GLU A 54 2.36 4.25 12.70
CA GLU A 54 1.72 5.24 11.83
C GLU A 54 2.52 5.46 10.53
N VAL A 55 1.84 5.34 9.39
CA VAL A 55 2.40 5.59 8.05
C VAL A 55 1.62 6.71 7.38
N THR A 56 2.28 7.82 7.08
CA THR A 56 1.66 9.01 6.49
C THR A 56 2.42 9.48 5.25
N ILE A 57 1.72 9.60 4.12
CA ILE A 57 2.23 10.27 2.92
C ILE A 57 2.20 11.77 3.18
N LYS A 58 3.37 12.38 3.40
CA LYS A 58 3.48 13.81 3.75
C LYS A 58 3.32 14.73 2.55
N THR A 59 3.85 14.32 1.40
CA THR A 59 3.85 15.14 0.18
C THR A 59 3.90 14.21 -1.02
N ILE A 60 3.21 14.62 -2.09
CA ILE A 60 3.33 14.01 -3.40
C ILE A 60 3.88 15.09 -4.32
N SER A 61 4.89 14.76 -5.10
CA SER A 61 5.53 15.67 -6.05
C SER A 61 5.61 15.01 -7.41
N TRP A 62 5.50 15.84 -8.44
CA TRP A 62 5.61 15.46 -9.85
C TRP A 62 6.67 16.36 -10.48
N SER A 63 7.51 15.78 -11.34
CA SER A 63 8.53 16.47 -12.13
C SER A 63 7.96 16.99 -13.44
#